data_AF-V2UK85-F1
#
_entry.id   AF-V2UK85-F1
#
_cell.length_a   1.000
_cell.length_b   1.000
_cell.length_c   1.000
_cell.angle_alpha   90.00
_cell.angle_beta   90.00
_cell.angle_gamma   90.00
#
_symmetry.space_group_name_H-M   'P 1'
#
loop_
_entity.id
_entity.type
_entity.pdbx_description
1 polymer ?
#
loop_
_entity_poly.entity_id
_entity_poly.type
_entity_poly.pdbx_seq_one_letter_code
_entity_poly.pdbx_strand_id
1 'polypeptide(L)'
;SQQEYLTLLERLHTYADKPTETTQQTLCISEHVYLRITVPKQASETQWVELQISSARAERRAKAWLHYLLWLQYLNLDEQGKDYRYIVVFSDQTITYEGVSSAQANIFLKHWWSLWQHALKTPVVLPAALLLKPSERNKQPEWAEENGLDEKTWQTLSKHWNDPQKYSDAFSAGEDKASKYHQDWQFILQEQDASILLENHCREWAYRLYAPIYEYLNVDE
;
A
#
# COMPACT_ATOMS: atom_id res chain seq x y z
N SER A 1 23.65 10.01 1.94
CA SER A 1 24.76 10.91 2.35
C SER A 1 24.43 11.54 3.71
N GLN A 2 25.38 12.21 4.40
CA GLN A 2 25.07 12.91 5.66
C GLN A 2 24.01 14.02 5.45
N GLN A 3 24.04 14.69 4.30
CA GLN A 3 23.08 15.73 3.94
C GLN A 3 21.65 15.19 3.78
N GLU A 4 21.49 14.05 3.08
CA GLU A 4 20.18 13.39 2.94
C GLU A 4 19.58 13.00 4.29
N TYR A 5 20.41 12.57 5.24
CA TYR A 5 19.96 12.23 6.59
C TYR A 5 19.49 13.46 7.36
N LEU A 6 20.18 14.61 7.23
CA LEU A 6 19.75 15.86 7.86
C LEU A 6 18.42 16.36 7.28
N THR A 7 18.26 16.34 5.95
CA THR A 7 16.99 16.70 5.31
C THR A 7 15.84 15.78 5.73
N LEU A 8 16.11 14.48 5.91
CA LEU A 8 15.13 13.54 6.43
C LEU A 8 14.69 13.89 7.87
N LEU A 9 15.63 14.28 8.73
CA LEU A 9 15.32 14.74 10.09
C LEU A 9 14.57 16.08 10.11
N GLU A 10 14.92 17.01 9.21
CA GLU A 10 14.18 18.26 9.05
C GLU A 10 12.71 17.99 8.68
N ARG A 11 12.45 17.07 7.75
CA ARG A 11 11.07 16.64 7.43
C ARG A 11 10.37 16.01 8.63
N LEU A 12 11.06 15.16 9.39
CA LEU A 12 10.50 14.55 10.60
C LEU A 12 10.05 15.63 11.60
N HIS A 13 10.86 16.66 11.82
CA HIS A 13 10.59 17.74 12.77
C HIS A 13 9.39 18.62 12.41
N THR A 14 8.87 18.55 11.19
CA THR A 14 7.57 19.14 10.83
C THR A 14 6.39 18.46 11.53
N TYR A 15 6.54 17.18 11.90
CA TYR A 15 5.47 16.36 12.46
C TYR A 15 5.72 15.92 13.90
N ALA A 16 6.98 15.65 14.29
CA ALA A 16 7.35 15.23 15.65
C ALA A 16 8.86 15.42 15.94
N ASP A 17 9.22 15.56 17.21
CA ASP A 17 10.64 15.63 17.65
C ASP A 17 11.38 14.30 17.43
N LYS A 18 10.67 13.17 17.54
CA LYS A 18 11.17 11.82 17.32
C LYS A 18 10.06 10.93 16.77
N PRO A 19 10.37 9.80 16.12
CA PRO A 19 9.36 8.83 15.71
C PRO A 19 8.56 8.31 16.91
N THR A 20 7.29 8.01 16.69
CA THR A 20 6.38 7.45 17.71
C THR A 20 6.95 6.14 18.27
N GLU A 21 6.94 6.02 19.60
CA GLU A 21 7.28 4.75 20.25
C GLU A 21 6.20 3.71 19.96
N THR A 22 6.62 2.52 19.51
CA THR A 22 5.69 1.45 19.15
C THR A 22 5.82 0.24 20.08
N THR A 23 4.77 -0.57 20.09
CA THR A 23 4.72 -1.87 20.75
C THR A 23 4.11 -2.90 19.80
N GLN A 24 4.22 -4.18 20.14
CA GLN A 24 3.59 -5.26 19.40
C GLN A 24 2.35 -5.75 20.12
N GLN A 25 1.27 -5.95 19.37
CA GLN A 25 -0.01 -6.46 19.86
C GLN A 25 -0.44 -7.67 19.03
N THR A 26 -1.26 -8.53 19.64
CA THR A 26 -1.88 -9.66 18.92
C THR A 26 -3.30 -9.29 18.57
N LEU A 27 -3.61 -9.31 17.27
CA LEU A 27 -4.93 -9.03 16.73
C LEU A 27 -5.56 -10.35 16.25
N CYS A 28 -6.77 -10.64 16.73
CA CYS A 28 -7.55 -11.80 16.28
C CYS A 28 -8.28 -11.43 14.99
N ILE A 29 -7.97 -12.12 13.89
CA ILE A 29 -8.57 -11.89 12.57
C ILE A 29 -9.72 -12.87 12.32
N SER A 30 -9.59 -14.10 12.79
CA SER A 30 -10.64 -15.13 12.76
C SER A 30 -10.39 -16.17 13.85
N GLU A 31 -11.27 -17.17 13.99
CA GLU A 31 -11.22 -18.22 15.03
C GLU A 31 -9.84 -18.88 15.20
N HIS A 32 -9.04 -18.95 14.13
CA HIS A 32 -7.72 -19.60 14.15
C HIS A 32 -6.59 -18.73 13.56
N VAL A 33 -6.85 -17.47 13.24
CA VAL A 33 -5.86 -16.58 12.61
C VAL A 33 -5.59 -15.41 13.52
N TYR A 34 -4.34 -15.36 14.01
CA TYR A 34 -3.83 -14.27 14.83
C TYR A 34 -2.69 -13.58 14.09
N LEU A 35 -2.72 -12.25 14.08
CA LEU A 35 -1.69 -11.42 13.48
C LEU A 35 -0.95 -10.67 14.59
N ARG A 36 0.38 -10.66 14.53
CA ARG A 36 1.18 -9.76 15.35
C ARG A 36 1.33 -8.43 14.61
N ILE A 37 0.76 -7.39 15.18
CA ILE A 37 0.78 -6.03 14.61
C ILE A 37 1.68 -5.13 15.45
N THR A 38 2.21 -4.09 14.80
CA THR A 38 2.91 -2.99 15.48
C THR A 38 1.94 -1.82 15.57
N VAL A 39 1.85 -1.19 16.73
CA VAL A 39 0.98 -0.03 17.00
C VAL A 39 1.71 0.96 17.91
N PRO A 40 1.27 2.23 17.98
CA PRO A 40 1.75 3.17 18.99
C PRO A 40 1.61 2.61 20.40
N LYS A 41 2.62 2.87 21.23
CA LYS A 41 2.69 2.39 22.61
C LYS A 41 1.64 3.07 23.50
N GLN A 42 1.33 4.33 23.24
CA GLN A 42 0.29 5.07 23.94
C GLN A 42 -0.99 5.12 23.09
N ALA A 43 -2.08 4.55 23.57
CA ALA A 43 -3.35 4.50 22.83
C ALA A 43 -4.00 5.88 22.62
N SER A 44 -3.65 6.87 23.43
CA SER A 44 -4.12 8.26 23.32
C SER A 44 -3.43 9.05 22.21
N GLU A 45 -2.35 8.54 21.63
CA GLU A 45 -1.67 9.20 20.51
C GLU A 45 -2.54 9.08 19.26
N THR A 46 -3.13 10.19 18.83
CA THR A 46 -3.89 10.27 17.57
C THR A 46 -2.97 10.36 16.35
N GLN A 47 -1.66 10.51 16.57
CA GLN A 47 -0.66 10.57 15.51
C GLN A 47 0.38 9.48 15.68
N TRP A 48 0.51 8.64 14.66
CA TRP A 48 1.62 7.71 14.55
C TRP A 48 2.60 8.23 13.50
N VAL A 49 3.78 8.67 13.92
CA VAL A 49 4.86 9.13 13.04
C VAL A 49 5.95 8.07 12.92
N GLU A 50 6.21 7.59 11.71
CA GLU A 50 7.27 6.64 11.38
C GLU A 50 8.33 7.28 10.47
N LEU A 51 9.60 6.94 10.70
CA LEU A 51 10.72 7.40 9.88
C LEU A 51 11.27 6.24 9.04
N GLN A 52 11.37 6.43 7.73
CA GLN A 52 11.98 5.47 6.81
C GLN A 52 13.04 6.14 5.94
N ILE A 53 14.25 5.57 5.93
CA ILE A 53 15.36 6.06 5.10
C ILE A 53 15.21 5.72 3.61
N SER A 54 14.23 4.89 3.25
CA SER A 54 13.94 4.53 1.87
C SER A 54 13.01 5.55 1.21
N SER A 55 12.84 5.46 -0.11
CA SER A 55 11.83 6.25 -0.83
C SER A 55 10.42 5.69 -0.67
N ALA A 56 9.40 6.56 -0.76
CA ALA A 56 7.98 6.22 -0.66
C ALA A 56 7.44 5.52 -1.92
N ARG A 57 8.06 4.39 -2.27
CA ARG A 57 7.65 3.54 -3.38
C ARG A 57 6.25 2.97 -3.17
N ALA A 58 5.59 2.65 -4.27
CA ALA A 58 4.24 2.11 -4.34
C ALA A 58 3.96 0.98 -3.31
N GLU A 59 4.85 -0.01 -3.18
CA GLU A 59 4.67 -1.08 -2.19
C GLU A 59 4.69 -0.61 -0.74
N ARG A 60 5.54 0.37 -0.43
CA ARG A 60 5.65 0.92 0.93
C ARG A 60 4.41 1.73 1.28
N ARG A 61 3.81 2.41 0.30
CA ARG A 61 2.51 3.08 0.47
C ARG A 61 1.42 2.06 0.79
N ALA A 62 1.33 0.96 0.05
CA ALA A 62 0.38 -0.12 0.36
C ALA A 62 0.60 -0.73 1.75
N LYS A 63 1.86 -0.97 2.13
CA LYS A 63 2.19 -1.48 3.46
C LYS A 63 1.77 -0.49 4.55
N ALA A 64 2.05 0.79 4.37
CA ALA A 64 1.68 1.82 5.33
C ALA A 64 0.15 1.95 5.45
N TRP A 65 -0.58 1.83 4.35
CA TRP A 65 -2.04 1.75 4.36
C TRP A 65 -2.54 0.59 5.23
N LEU A 66 -2.01 -0.62 5.05
CA LEU A 66 -2.41 -1.77 5.86
C LEU A 66 -2.08 -1.59 7.35
N HIS A 67 -0.92 -1.00 7.69
CA HIS A 67 -0.60 -0.66 9.08
C HIS A 67 -1.63 0.31 9.68
N TYR A 68 -2.02 1.36 8.94
CA TYR A 68 -3.03 2.31 9.37
C TYR A 68 -4.37 1.64 9.65
N LEU A 69 -4.85 0.82 8.71
CA LEU A 69 -6.12 0.10 8.88
C LEU A 69 -6.10 -0.85 10.07
N LEU A 70 -5.01 -1.61 10.24
CA LEU A 70 -4.85 -2.55 11.36
C LEU A 70 -4.80 -1.82 12.70
N TRP A 71 -4.18 -0.64 12.74
CA TRP A 71 -4.15 0.20 13.93
C TRP A 71 -5.54 0.71 14.29
N LEU A 72 -6.31 1.23 13.32
CA LEU A 72 -7.70 1.65 13.54
C LEU A 72 -8.59 0.48 14.00
N GLN A 73 -8.42 -0.70 13.40
CA GLN A 73 -9.14 -1.90 13.82
C GLN A 73 -8.80 -2.28 15.27
N TYR A 74 -7.51 -2.19 15.65
CA TYR A 74 -7.06 -2.45 17.01
C TYR A 74 -7.64 -1.46 18.03
N LEU A 75 -7.70 -0.18 17.68
CA LEU A 75 -8.26 0.86 18.54
C LEU A 75 -9.78 0.69 18.73
N ASN A 76 -10.49 0.25 17.69
CA ASN A 76 -11.92 -0.04 17.70
C ASN A 76 -12.78 1.12 18.24
N LEU A 77 -12.52 2.33 17.74
CA LEU A 77 -13.14 3.58 18.19
C LEU A 77 -14.36 4.01 17.36
N ASP A 78 -14.85 3.14 16.49
CA ASP A 78 -15.90 3.43 15.51
C ASP A 78 -15.59 4.73 14.73
N GLU A 79 -16.51 5.69 14.66
CA GLU A 79 -16.36 6.97 13.94
C GLU A 79 -15.23 7.86 14.47
N GLN A 80 -14.86 7.76 15.74
CA GLN A 80 -13.76 8.55 16.32
C GLN A 80 -12.39 8.16 15.74
N GLY A 81 -12.30 7.03 15.02
CA GLY A 81 -11.08 6.67 14.28
C GLY A 81 -10.65 7.71 13.24
N LYS A 82 -11.56 8.57 12.76
CA LYS A 82 -11.27 9.61 11.77
C LYS A 82 -10.26 10.66 12.25
N ASP A 83 -10.15 10.85 13.57
CA ASP A 83 -9.21 11.79 14.19
C ASP A 83 -7.77 11.24 14.23
N TYR A 84 -7.58 9.96 13.87
CA TYR A 84 -6.29 9.29 13.90
C TYR A 84 -5.62 9.34 12.53
N ARG A 85 -4.33 9.67 12.52
CA ARG A 85 -3.51 9.75 11.31
C ARG A 85 -2.19 9.01 11.44
N TYR A 86 -1.82 8.31 10.37
CA TYR A 86 -0.53 7.62 10.25
C TYR A 86 0.35 8.32 9.23
N ILE A 87 1.47 8.83 9.71
CA ILE A 87 2.42 9.66 8.97
C ILE A 87 3.70 8.86 8.80
N VAL A 88 4.17 8.71 7.56
CA VAL A 88 5.44 8.04 7.26
C VAL A 88 6.34 9.00 6.49
N VAL A 89 7.43 9.39 7.13
CA VAL A 89 8.44 10.30 6.60
C VAL A 89 9.49 9.47 5.88
N PHE A 90 9.52 9.57 4.54
CA PHE A 90 10.51 8.89 3.68
C PHE A 90 11.66 9.82 3.29
N SER A 91 12.70 9.26 2.67
CA SER A 91 13.86 10.02 2.19
C SER A 91 13.52 11.08 1.15
N ASP A 92 12.45 10.87 0.38
CA ASP A 92 12.03 11.70 -0.75
C ASP A 92 10.76 12.51 -0.51
N GLN A 93 9.87 12.06 0.38
CA GLN A 93 8.56 12.67 0.62
C GLN A 93 7.96 12.18 1.95
N THR A 94 6.91 12.83 2.43
CA THR A 94 6.09 12.35 3.54
C THR A 94 4.73 11.93 3.02
N ILE A 95 4.21 10.80 3.52
CA ILE A 95 2.83 10.39 3.26
C ILE A 95 2.03 10.38 4.55
N THR A 96 0.76 10.72 4.45
CA THR A 96 -0.18 10.67 5.57
C THR A 96 -1.43 9.91 5.13
N TYR A 97 -1.86 8.95 5.94
CA TYR A 97 -3.19 8.36 5.87
C TYR A 97 -4.04 8.88 7.03
N GLU A 98 -5.19 9.46 6.74
CA GLU A 98 -6.10 10.04 7.74
C GLU A 98 -7.55 10.02 7.26
N GLY A 99 -8.51 10.25 8.17
CA GLY A 99 -9.93 10.40 7.82
C GLY A 99 -10.73 9.08 7.69
N VAL A 100 -10.13 7.93 8.02
CA VAL A 100 -10.81 6.62 8.01
C VAL A 100 -11.34 6.29 9.41
N SER A 101 -12.62 5.95 9.53
CA SER A 101 -13.17 5.45 10.80
C SER A 101 -12.76 3.99 11.07
N SER A 102 -12.85 3.55 12.33
CA SER A 102 -12.61 2.12 12.65
C SER A 102 -13.61 1.21 11.94
N ALA A 103 -14.85 1.66 11.74
CA ALA A 103 -15.86 0.92 10.97
C ALA A 103 -15.45 0.77 9.50
N GLN A 104 -15.00 1.86 8.85
CA GLN A 104 -14.48 1.81 7.48
C GLN A 104 -13.22 0.93 7.39
N ALA A 105 -12.30 1.03 8.34
CA ALA A 105 -11.09 0.21 8.35
C ALA A 105 -11.40 -1.29 8.41
N ASN A 106 -12.39 -1.69 9.21
CA ASN A 106 -12.87 -3.06 9.24
C ASN A 106 -13.46 -3.51 7.88
N ILE A 107 -14.16 -2.65 7.16
CA ILE A 107 -14.69 -2.96 5.82
C ILE A 107 -13.55 -3.13 4.82
N PHE A 108 -12.59 -2.20 4.79
CA PHE A 108 -11.44 -2.28 3.89
C PHE A 108 -10.58 -3.52 4.17
N LEU A 109 -10.32 -3.83 5.45
CA LEU A 109 -9.59 -5.04 5.82
C LEU A 109 -10.32 -6.32 5.44
N LYS A 110 -11.65 -6.36 5.49
CA LYS A 110 -12.42 -7.52 4.99
C LYS A 110 -12.13 -7.79 3.52
N HIS A 111 -11.98 -6.77 2.68
CA HIS A 111 -11.59 -6.98 1.28
C HIS A 111 -10.19 -7.58 1.14
N TRP A 112 -9.22 -7.09 1.93
CA TRP A 112 -7.87 -7.67 1.98
C TRP A 112 -7.88 -9.12 2.45
N TRP A 113 -8.69 -9.45 3.46
CA TRP A 113 -8.83 -10.82 3.95
C TRP A 113 -9.50 -11.74 2.93
N SER A 114 -10.51 -11.26 2.21
CA SER A 114 -11.12 -12.02 1.12
C SER A 114 -10.10 -12.32 0.02
N LEU A 115 -9.28 -11.34 -0.37
CA LEU A 115 -8.21 -11.56 -1.34
C LEU A 115 -7.16 -12.55 -0.80
N TRP A 116 -6.76 -12.42 0.46
CA TRP A 116 -5.81 -13.33 1.09
C TRP A 116 -6.34 -14.78 1.11
N GLN A 117 -7.60 -14.97 1.49
CA GLN A 117 -8.25 -16.28 1.47
C GLN A 117 -8.35 -16.87 0.06
N HIS A 118 -8.60 -16.03 -0.95
CA HIS A 118 -8.56 -16.43 -2.35
C HIS A 118 -7.14 -16.87 -2.76
N ALA A 119 -6.12 -16.08 -2.39
CA ALA A 119 -4.72 -16.33 -2.70
C ALA A 119 -4.16 -17.63 -2.09
N LEU A 120 -4.81 -18.18 -1.05
CA LEU A 120 -4.48 -19.50 -0.51
C LEU A 120 -4.83 -20.66 -1.45
N LYS A 121 -5.69 -20.43 -2.44
CA LYS A 121 -6.19 -21.46 -3.38
C LYS A 121 -5.66 -21.27 -4.79
N THR A 122 -5.58 -20.02 -5.23
CA THR A 122 -5.25 -19.66 -6.61
C THR A 122 -4.27 -18.48 -6.65
N PRO A 123 -3.30 -18.47 -7.58
CA PRO A 123 -2.39 -17.34 -7.73
C PRO A 123 -3.14 -16.02 -8.01
N VAL A 124 -2.79 -14.97 -7.28
CA VAL A 124 -3.33 -13.61 -7.45
C VAL A 124 -2.30 -12.73 -8.13
N VAL A 125 -2.71 -12.00 -9.17
CA VAL A 125 -1.88 -11.03 -9.89
C VAL A 125 -2.42 -9.62 -9.65
N LEU A 126 -2.01 -9.02 -8.54
CA LEU A 126 -2.33 -7.63 -8.16
C LEU A 126 -1.09 -6.95 -7.55
N PRO A 127 -0.06 -6.64 -8.35
CA PRO A 127 1.15 -6.02 -7.84
C PRO A 127 0.87 -4.59 -7.35
N ALA A 128 1.00 -4.34 -6.04
CA ALA A 128 0.92 -2.99 -5.49
C ALA A 128 1.94 -2.05 -6.14
N ALA A 129 3.13 -2.56 -6.48
CA ALA A 129 4.17 -1.84 -7.22
C ALA A 129 3.71 -1.29 -8.57
N LEU A 130 2.73 -1.93 -9.20
CA LEU A 130 2.12 -1.52 -10.46
C LEU A 130 0.94 -0.59 -10.21
N LEU A 131 -0.02 -1.04 -9.38
CA LEU A 131 -1.30 -0.36 -9.17
C LEU A 131 -1.15 0.98 -8.46
N LEU A 132 -0.20 1.10 -7.54
CA LEU A 132 0.08 2.35 -6.82
C LEU A 132 1.16 3.22 -7.48
N LYS A 133 1.75 2.79 -8.61
CA LYS A 133 2.80 3.57 -9.30
C LYS A 133 2.40 5.02 -9.62
N PRO A 134 1.14 5.34 -10.01
CA PRO A 134 0.69 6.72 -10.18
C PRO A 134 0.87 7.59 -8.92
N SER A 135 0.71 7.01 -7.73
CA SER A 135 0.78 7.77 -6.46
C SER A 135 2.19 8.32 -6.18
N GLU A 136 3.24 7.71 -6.75
CA GLU A 136 4.61 8.22 -6.64
C GLU A 136 4.82 9.57 -7.35
N ARG A 137 3.84 10.01 -8.15
CA ARG A 137 3.86 11.28 -8.90
C ARG A 137 2.62 12.14 -8.62
N ASN A 138 1.97 11.91 -7.47
CA ASN A 138 0.72 12.59 -7.08
C ASN A 138 -0.38 12.46 -8.15
N LYS A 139 -0.45 11.30 -8.80
CA LYS A 139 -1.51 10.93 -9.75
C LYS A 139 -2.33 9.78 -9.20
N GLN A 140 -3.56 9.69 -9.65
CA GLN A 140 -4.47 8.58 -9.35
C GLN A 140 -4.96 7.90 -10.63
N PRO A 141 -5.25 6.59 -10.58
CA PRO A 141 -5.96 5.91 -11.65
C PRO A 141 -7.36 6.51 -11.83
N GLU A 142 -7.85 6.50 -13.06
CA GLU A 142 -9.26 6.77 -13.34
C GLU A 142 -10.05 5.47 -13.25
N TRP A 143 -11.24 5.54 -12.65
CA TRP A 143 -12.13 4.41 -12.45
C TRP A 143 -13.38 4.58 -13.32
N ALA A 144 -13.79 3.50 -13.99
CA ALA A 144 -15.03 3.44 -14.76
C ALA A 144 -16.25 3.25 -13.84
N GLU A 145 -17.45 3.44 -14.40
CA GLU A 145 -18.74 3.38 -13.66
C GLU A 145 -18.97 2.05 -12.91
N GLU A 146 -18.44 0.94 -13.42
CA GLU A 146 -18.55 -0.39 -12.79
C GLU A 146 -17.44 -0.70 -11.78
N ASN A 147 -16.72 0.32 -11.29
CA ASN A 147 -15.56 0.15 -10.39
C ASN A 147 -14.41 -0.67 -11.03
N GLY A 148 -14.33 -0.68 -12.36
CA GLY A 148 -13.16 -1.13 -13.11
C GLY A 148 -12.17 0.02 -13.31
N LEU A 149 -10.94 -0.31 -13.73
CA LEU A 149 -10.05 0.71 -14.28
C LEU A 149 -10.63 1.23 -15.59
N ASP A 150 -10.53 2.53 -15.86
CA ASP A 150 -10.88 3.06 -17.18
C ASP A 150 -9.90 2.53 -18.25
N GLU A 151 -10.31 2.60 -19.52
CA GLU A 151 -9.53 2.04 -20.63
C GLU A 151 -8.13 2.65 -20.72
N LYS A 152 -7.99 3.95 -20.48
CA LYS A 152 -6.70 4.65 -20.59
C LYS A 152 -5.74 4.26 -19.47
N THR A 153 -6.23 4.16 -18.23
CA THR A 153 -5.45 3.70 -17.10
C THR A 153 -5.06 2.24 -17.29
N TRP A 154 -6.00 1.40 -17.73
CA TRP A 154 -5.73 -0.01 -18.03
C TRP A 154 -4.64 -0.17 -19.09
N GLN A 155 -4.73 0.53 -20.23
CA GLN A 155 -3.71 0.48 -21.27
C GLN A 155 -2.33 0.89 -20.75
N THR A 156 -2.27 1.90 -19.89
CA THR A 156 -1.02 2.37 -19.29
C THR A 156 -0.40 1.31 -18.37
N LEU A 157 -1.22 0.71 -17.50
CA LEU A 157 -0.78 -0.35 -16.59
C LEU A 157 -0.39 -1.61 -17.34
N SER A 158 -1.20 -2.04 -18.31
CA SER A 158 -0.95 -3.21 -19.15
C SER A 158 0.32 -3.05 -19.97
N LYS A 159 0.56 -1.87 -20.56
CA LYS A 159 1.82 -1.57 -21.24
C LYS A 159 3.00 -1.72 -20.30
N HIS A 160 2.89 -1.19 -19.08
CA HIS A 160 3.97 -1.27 -18.11
C HIS A 160 4.25 -2.70 -17.63
N TRP A 161 3.19 -3.46 -17.34
CA TRP A 161 3.26 -4.87 -16.94
C TRP A 161 3.95 -5.75 -17.99
N ASN A 162 3.73 -5.42 -19.27
CA ASN A 162 4.21 -6.17 -20.42
C ASN A 162 5.51 -5.65 -21.01
N ASP A 163 6.09 -4.55 -20.51
CA ASP A 163 7.25 -3.88 -21.11
C ASP A 163 8.56 -4.66 -20.84
N PRO A 164 9.19 -5.29 -21.86
CA PRO A 164 10.47 -5.95 -21.68
C PRO A 164 11.65 -5.00 -21.89
N GLN A 165 11.42 -3.75 -22.34
CA GLN A 165 12.43 -2.82 -22.86
C GLN A 165 12.85 -1.71 -21.87
N LYS A 166 12.27 -1.67 -20.67
CA LYS A 166 12.63 -0.66 -19.65
C LYS A 166 14.02 -0.80 -19.04
N TYR A 167 14.82 -1.75 -19.50
CA TYR A 167 15.95 -2.30 -18.78
C TYR A 167 17.23 -2.10 -19.61
N SER A 168 18.03 -1.10 -19.24
CA SER A 168 19.45 -1.03 -19.60
C SER A 168 20.27 -1.86 -18.59
N ASP A 169 21.55 -2.13 -18.88
CA ASP A 169 22.46 -2.97 -18.07
C ASP A 169 22.53 -2.65 -16.55
N ALA A 170 21.93 -1.54 -16.09
CA ALA A 170 21.90 -1.09 -14.70
C ALA A 170 20.64 -1.50 -13.89
N PHE A 171 19.55 -1.93 -14.52
CA PHE A 171 18.32 -2.35 -13.82
C PHE A 171 17.72 -3.60 -14.48
N SER A 172 17.59 -4.68 -13.71
CA SER A 172 17.05 -5.97 -14.20
C SER A 172 15.52 -6.00 -14.13
N ALA A 173 14.88 -6.52 -15.18
CA ALA A 173 13.45 -6.84 -15.18
C ALA A 173 13.06 -7.83 -14.07
N GLY A 174 14.02 -8.65 -13.63
CA GLY A 174 13.88 -9.60 -12.54
C GLY A 174 13.66 -8.96 -11.17
N GLU A 175 13.90 -7.66 -11.02
CA GLU A 175 13.79 -6.91 -9.75
C GLU A 175 12.63 -5.90 -9.73
N ASP A 176 12.00 -5.63 -10.88
CA ASP A 176 10.82 -4.76 -10.96
C ASP A 176 9.53 -5.53 -10.68
N LYS A 177 9.06 -5.51 -9.43
CA LYS A 177 7.81 -6.17 -9.02
C LYS A 177 6.54 -5.68 -9.72
N ALA A 178 6.63 -4.57 -10.47
CA ALA A 178 5.54 -4.07 -11.31
C ALA A 178 5.58 -4.61 -12.75
N SER A 179 6.47 -5.56 -13.05
CA SER A 179 6.67 -6.18 -14.36
C SER A 179 6.45 -7.68 -14.28
N LYS A 180 5.79 -8.27 -15.30
CA LYS A 180 5.56 -9.72 -15.34
C LYS A 180 6.85 -10.55 -15.43
N TYR A 181 7.95 -9.91 -15.81
CA TYR A 181 9.27 -10.51 -15.93
C TYR A 181 10.03 -10.58 -14.59
N HIS A 182 9.46 -10.06 -13.49
CA HIS A 182 10.02 -10.27 -12.15
C HIS A 182 10.13 -11.76 -11.85
N GLN A 183 11.21 -12.17 -11.17
CA GLN A 183 11.47 -13.58 -10.86
C GLN A 183 10.30 -14.26 -10.12
N ASP A 184 9.70 -13.57 -9.15
CA ASP A 184 8.57 -14.11 -8.38
C ASP A 184 7.35 -14.34 -9.27
N TRP A 185 7.07 -13.44 -10.22
CA TRP A 185 5.93 -13.59 -11.13
C TRP A 185 6.16 -14.74 -12.11
N GLN A 186 7.37 -14.86 -12.65
CA GLN A 186 7.74 -15.99 -13.50
C GLN A 186 7.61 -17.33 -12.76
N PHE A 187 8.02 -17.37 -11.49
CA PHE A 187 7.92 -18.56 -10.66
C PHE A 187 6.47 -18.94 -10.29
N ILE A 188 5.65 -17.95 -9.92
CA ILE A 188 4.26 -18.16 -9.46
C ILE A 188 3.33 -18.50 -10.63
N LEU A 189 3.51 -17.85 -11.78
CA LEU A 189 2.55 -17.92 -12.88
C LEU A 189 2.84 -19.06 -13.86
N GLN A 190 4.11 -19.45 -14.01
CA GLN A 190 4.53 -20.56 -14.89
C GLN A 190 3.89 -20.46 -16.28
N GLU A 191 3.03 -21.41 -16.67
CA GLU A 191 2.37 -21.47 -17.98
C GLU A 191 1.09 -20.62 -18.09
N GLN A 192 0.67 -19.94 -17.02
CA GLN A 192 -0.56 -19.13 -17.02
C GLN A 192 -0.36 -17.79 -17.75
N ASP A 193 -1.42 -17.31 -18.39
CA ASP A 193 -1.41 -15.98 -18.99
C ASP A 193 -1.48 -14.89 -17.92
N ALA A 194 -0.31 -14.35 -17.57
CA ALA A 194 -0.13 -13.30 -16.58
C ALA A 194 -0.91 -12.01 -16.89
N SER A 195 -1.19 -11.70 -18.16
CA SER A 195 -1.95 -10.50 -18.54
C SER A 195 -3.44 -10.69 -18.37
N ILE A 196 -3.96 -11.85 -18.78
CA ILE A 196 -5.37 -12.21 -18.53
C ILE A 196 -5.64 -12.28 -17.03
N LEU A 197 -4.73 -12.87 -16.25
CA LEU A 197 -4.86 -12.92 -14.79
C LEU A 197 -4.84 -11.52 -14.16
N LEU A 198 -3.92 -10.65 -14.58
CA LEU A 198 -3.90 -9.27 -14.09
C LEU A 198 -5.22 -8.55 -14.41
N GLU A 199 -5.72 -8.69 -15.64
CA GLU A 199 -6.97 -8.05 -16.05
C GLU A 199 -8.16 -8.50 -15.20
N ASN A 200 -8.32 -9.83 -15.05
CA ASN A 200 -9.41 -10.41 -14.27
C ASN A 200 -9.35 -9.97 -12.81
N HIS A 201 -8.17 -10.03 -12.19
CA HIS A 201 -8.03 -9.60 -10.80
C HIS A 201 -8.20 -8.09 -10.64
N CYS A 202 -7.79 -7.28 -11.61
CA CYS A 202 -8.04 -5.84 -11.59
C CYS A 202 -9.55 -5.55 -11.62
N ARG A 203 -10.31 -6.21 -12.50
CA ARG A 203 -11.77 -6.07 -12.57
C ARG A 203 -12.46 -6.48 -11.27
N GLU A 204 -11.99 -7.53 -10.63
CA GLU A 204 -12.65 -8.06 -9.43
C GLU A 204 -12.31 -7.28 -8.14
N TRP A 205 -11.03 -6.91 -7.98
CA TRP A 205 -10.49 -6.48 -6.69
C TRP A 205 -9.89 -5.08 -6.68
N ALA A 206 -9.37 -4.56 -7.80
CA ALA A 206 -8.47 -3.41 -7.75
C ALA A 206 -9.13 -2.17 -7.13
N TYR A 207 -10.37 -1.86 -7.50
CA TYR A 207 -11.07 -0.71 -6.94
C TYR A 207 -11.23 -0.84 -5.42
N ARG A 208 -11.76 -1.97 -4.94
CA ARG A 208 -12.06 -2.20 -3.52
C ARG A 208 -10.81 -2.12 -2.64
N LEU A 209 -9.66 -2.48 -3.18
CA LEU A 209 -8.39 -2.56 -2.45
C LEU A 209 -7.54 -1.30 -2.58
N TYR A 210 -7.49 -0.70 -3.78
CA TYR A 210 -6.56 0.39 -4.10
C TYR A 210 -7.24 1.76 -4.20
N ALA A 211 -8.51 1.87 -4.60
CA ALA A 211 -9.18 3.17 -4.65
C ALA A 211 -9.20 3.88 -3.28
N PRO A 212 -9.48 3.19 -2.15
CA PRO A 212 -9.40 3.81 -0.82
C PRO A 212 -8.00 4.33 -0.49
N ILE A 213 -6.95 3.68 -0.98
CA ILE A 213 -5.57 4.14 -0.74
C ILE A 213 -5.39 5.53 -1.34
N TYR A 214 -5.88 5.76 -2.55
CA TYR A 214 -5.82 7.08 -3.19
C TYR A 214 -6.68 8.12 -2.50
N GLU A 215 -7.88 7.72 -2.05
CA GLU A 215 -8.84 8.62 -1.39
C GLU A 215 -8.30 9.20 -0.08
N TYR A 216 -7.61 8.38 0.72
CA TYR A 216 -7.16 8.75 2.07
C TYR A 216 -5.66 9.06 2.15
N LEU A 217 -4.95 9.15 1.01
CA LEU A 217 -3.52 9.43 0.94
C LEU A 217 -3.26 10.91 0.69
N ASN A 218 -2.56 11.55 1.63
CA ASN A 218 -1.95 12.86 1.45
C ASN A 218 -0.44 12.71 1.25
N VAL A 219 0.14 13.53 0.37
CA VAL A 219 1.58 13.49 0.04
C VAL A 219 2.15 14.90 0.14
N ASP A 220 3.16 15.05 0.98
CA ASP A 220 3.91 16.29 1.17
C ASP A 220 5.36 16.07 0.67
N GLU A 221 5.91 17.01 -0.10
CA GLU A 221 7.29 16.95 -0.65
C GLU A 221 8.31 17.66 0.26
#